data_AF-A0A0K1QL19-F1
#
_entry.id   AF-A0A0K1QL19-F1
#
_cell.length_a   1.000
_cell.length_b   1.000
_cell.length_c   1.000
_cell.angle_alpha   90.00
_cell.angle_beta   90.00
_cell.angle_gamma   90.00
#
_symmetry.space_group_name_H-M   'P 1'
#
loop_
_entity.id
_entity.type
_entity.pdbx_description
1 polymer ?
#
loop_
_entity_poly.entity_id
_entity_poly.type
_entity_poly.pdbx_seq_one_letter_code
_entity_poly.pdbx_strand_id
1 'polypeptide(L)'
;MTQCFKDQPSDQQRLNHNSTPIADCECKEELLYGSKALITDVPILTCACLWRHYQREAEEIVAPGGVLIADPVERNRVINAAYARLWLHDSRFQWAGLAAFASKQVGCGLLHAADSIDLIRKEYEARQRVRDSRSEFGLLTPDKMAEQADELRGYKEADARNPVPSVDFRSTGEDLSLVQQQFRHVHDMMALGNTTLFLDIYPLHEFYAKRGFRELKQCLGARAGIFGHPKFPVLWPVGEEKLEFGLDYTEIFLGFEAIEDGDIAAGVKHLARHEQKNILQPTIYQDRQLVALLRANHASYVTGFSSGVAQAIELTLTSQCQRVGDGRTVDFGDNPLADLSDINQRMAFVLQAATRFDRMLGDHNRYALEQSINEIAASGSSQ
;
A
#
# COMPACT_ATOMS: atom_id res chain seq x y z
N MET A 1 5.51 -19.42 16.05
CA MET A 1 5.61 -17.95 15.90
C MET A 1 6.55 -17.69 14.74
N THR A 2 6.02 -17.21 13.61
CA THR A 2 6.85 -16.71 12.51
C THR A 2 7.54 -15.44 12.98
N GLN A 3 8.86 -15.39 12.84
CA GLN A 3 9.68 -14.25 13.24
C GLN A 3 9.31 -13.03 12.38
N CYS A 4 8.82 -11.94 13.01
CA CYS A 4 8.33 -10.74 12.31
C CYS A 4 9.46 -9.90 11.71
N PHE A 5 10.58 -9.79 12.42
CA PHE A 5 11.77 -9.05 12.00
C PHE A 5 12.99 -9.96 11.98
N LYS A 6 13.95 -9.72 11.08
CA LYS A 6 15.20 -10.48 11.10
C LYS A 6 16.07 -9.99 12.26
N ASP A 7 16.60 -10.88 13.08
CA ASP A 7 17.51 -10.48 14.18
C ASP A 7 18.89 -10.16 13.62
N GLN A 8 19.44 -9.01 14.01
CA GLN A 8 20.69 -8.52 13.45
C GLN A 8 21.67 -8.14 14.56
N PRO A 9 22.99 -8.37 14.38
CA PRO A 9 23.97 -8.04 15.41
C PRO A 9 23.92 -6.57 15.85
N SER A 10 23.60 -5.66 14.92
CA SER A 10 23.45 -4.23 15.19
C SER A 10 22.34 -3.90 16.18
N ASP A 11 21.32 -4.75 16.31
CA ASP A 11 20.18 -4.52 17.20
C ASP A 11 20.56 -4.58 18.68
N GLN A 12 21.67 -5.23 19.02
CA GLN A 12 22.21 -5.30 20.40
C GLN A 12 23.43 -4.39 20.62
N GLN A 13 23.98 -3.81 19.55
CA GLN A 13 25.14 -2.94 19.62
C GLN A 13 24.76 -1.54 20.11
N ARG A 14 25.67 -0.89 20.85
CA ARG A 14 25.48 0.49 21.31
C ARG A 14 25.63 1.47 20.14
N LEU A 15 24.70 2.40 20.05
CA LEU A 15 24.76 3.51 19.12
C LEU A 15 26.01 4.37 19.39
N ASN A 16 26.64 4.86 18.31
CA ASN A 16 27.87 5.66 18.32
C ASN A 16 29.08 4.96 18.98
N HIS A 17 29.09 3.63 19.00
CA HIS A 17 30.23 2.83 19.44
C HIS A 17 30.74 1.97 18.28
N ASN A 18 31.97 1.46 18.44
CA ASN A 18 32.59 0.57 17.48
C ASN A 18 31.76 -0.73 17.34
N SER A 19 31.39 -1.08 16.12
CA SER A 19 30.66 -2.32 15.82
C SER A 19 31.56 -3.54 15.77
N THR A 20 32.88 -3.31 15.65
CA THR A 20 33.91 -4.35 15.62
C THR A 20 34.95 -4.03 16.70
N PRO A 21 35.44 -5.02 17.47
CA PRO A 21 36.57 -4.81 18.38
C PRO A 21 37.77 -4.22 17.63
N ILE A 22 38.48 -3.28 18.25
CA ILE A 22 39.63 -2.58 17.62
C ILE A 22 40.71 -3.58 17.15
N ALA A 23 40.89 -4.67 17.89
CA ALA A 23 41.84 -5.74 17.56
C ALA A 23 41.53 -6.45 16.22
N ASP A 24 40.27 -6.41 15.78
CA ASP A 24 39.79 -7.08 14.57
C ASP A 24 39.57 -6.09 13.41
N CYS A 25 39.94 -4.81 13.59
CA CYS A 25 39.77 -3.77 12.59
C CYS A 25 40.90 -3.77 11.56
N GLU A 26 40.58 -3.43 10.31
CA GLU A 26 41.56 -3.37 9.22
C GLU A 26 42.59 -2.26 9.50
N CYS A 27 43.87 -2.59 9.37
CA CYS A 27 44.98 -1.66 9.53
C CYS A 27 45.67 -1.44 8.18
N LYS A 28 45.78 -0.18 7.77
CA LYS A 28 46.44 0.23 6.53
C LYS A 28 47.56 1.22 6.83
N GLU A 29 48.64 1.15 6.07
CA GLU A 29 49.68 2.19 6.09
C GLU A 29 49.26 3.33 5.18
N GLU A 30 49.14 4.53 5.73
CA GLU A 30 48.93 5.77 4.97
C GLU A 30 50.01 6.80 5.31
N LEU A 31 50.35 7.63 4.32
CA LEU A 31 51.30 8.72 4.52
C LEU A 31 50.55 9.93 5.10
N LEU A 32 50.67 10.15 6.40
CA LEU A 32 50.10 11.30 7.08
C LEU A 32 51.21 12.27 7.49
N TYR A 33 51.08 13.54 7.11
CA TYR A 33 52.05 14.59 7.47
C TYR A 33 53.51 14.28 7.11
N GLY A 34 53.74 13.52 6.03
CA GLY A 34 55.07 13.16 5.54
C GLY A 34 55.73 11.97 6.25
N SER A 35 55.05 11.31 7.19
CA SER A 35 55.48 10.05 7.79
C SER A 35 54.49 8.92 7.50
N LYS A 36 55.00 7.68 7.39
CA LYS A 36 54.14 6.50 7.30
C LYS A 36 53.50 6.24 8.67
N ALA A 37 52.18 6.25 8.71
CA ALA A 37 51.39 5.96 9.89
C ALA A 37 50.51 4.74 9.64
N LEU A 38 50.39 3.87 10.65
CA LEU A 38 49.42 2.78 10.65
C LEU A 38 48.08 3.36 11.09
N ILE A 39 47.09 3.34 10.20
CA ILE A 39 45.72 3.77 10.45
C ILE A 39 44.85 2.53 10.61
N THR A 40 44.06 2.51 11.68
CA THR A 40 43.04 1.48 11.91
C THR A 40 41.66 2.06 11.58
N ASP A 41 40.98 1.46 10.61
CA ASP A 41 39.62 1.87 10.24
C ASP A 41 38.62 1.20 11.19
N VAL A 42 38.05 1.97 12.11
CA VAL A 42 37.10 1.48 13.11
C VAL A 42 35.66 1.74 12.65
N PRO A 43 34.86 0.70 12.35
CA PRO A 43 33.46 0.89 11.96
C PRO A 43 32.62 1.30 13.16
N ILE A 44 31.85 2.38 13.03
CA ILE A 44 30.98 2.93 14.07
C ILE A 44 29.51 2.73 13.67
N LEU A 45 28.71 2.19 14.59
CA LEU A 45 27.26 2.10 14.38
C LEU A 45 26.62 3.47 14.55
N THR A 46 26.14 4.07 13.47
CA THR A 46 25.45 5.38 13.47
C THR A 46 23.95 5.23 13.26
N CYS A 47 23.19 6.30 13.50
CA CYS A 47 21.76 6.33 13.17
C CYS A 47 21.50 6.05 11.68
N ALA A 48 22.35 6.57 10.78
CA ALA A 48 22.24 6.28 9.35
C ALA A 48 22.47 4.80 9.02
N CYS A 49 23.35 4.12 9.78
CA CYS A 49 23.54 2.67 9.63
C CYS A 49 22.27 1.91 10.01
N LEU A 50 21.65 2.24 11.15
CA LEU A 50 20.39 1.62 11.59
C LEU A 50 19.24 1.90 10.61
N TRP A 51 19.08 3.14 10.15
CA TRP A 51 18.03 3.47 9.18
C TRP A 51 18.19 2.75 7.85
N ARG A 52 19.41 2.67 7.31
CA ARG A 52 19.67 1.88 6.08
C ARG A 52 19.30 0.42 6.28
N HIS A 53 19.53 -0.09 7.47
CA HIS A 53 19.25 -1.47 7.80
C HIS A 53 17.74 -1.75 7.79
N TYR A 54 16.97 -1.03 8.60
CA TYR A 54 15.51 -1.22 8.68
C TYR A 54 14.79 -0.81 7.39
N GLN A 55 15.30 0.22 6.70
CA GLN A 55 14.77 0.58 5.37
C GLN A 55 14.97 -0.58 4.39
N ARG A 56 16.15 -1.20 4.35
CA ARG A 56 16.41 -2.36 3.49
C ARG A 56 15.55 -3.56 3.85
N GLU A 57 15.28 -3.82 5.14
CA GLU A 57 14.39 -4.92 5.53
C GLU A 57 12.95 -4.68 5.04
N ALA A 58 12.45 -3.45 5.11
CA ALA A 58 11.16 -3.10 4.52
C ALA A 58 11.17 -3.20 2.98
N GLU A 59 12.23 -2.72 2.32
CA GLU A 59 12.37 -2.82 0.87
C GLU A 59 12.38 -4.26 0.40
N GLU A 60 13.07 -5.17 1.08
CA GLU A 60 13.14 -6.59 0.72
C GLU A 60 11.76 -7.28 0.75
N ILE A 61 10.79 -6.75 1.50
CA ILE A 61 9.41 -7.27 1.53
C ILE A 61 8.69 -6.98 0.21
N VAL A 62 8.88 -5.79 -0.37
CA VAL A 62 8.15 -5.34 -1.57
C VAL A 62 8.99 -5.36 -2.85
N ALA A 63 10.30 -5.53 -2.71
CA ALA A 63 11.29 -5.50 -3.77
C ALA A 63 12.42 -6.51 -3.48
N PRO A 64 12.12 -7.82 -3.41
CA PRO A 64 13.14 -8.83 -3.14
C PRO A 64 14.25 -8.77 -4.19
N GLY A 65 15.51 -8.76 -3.75
CA GLY A 65 16.66 -8.55 -4.63
C GLY A 65 16.77 -7.14 -5.22
N GLY A 66 16.08 -6.15 -4.65
CA GLY A 66 16.13 -4.74 -5.06
C GLY A 66 15.24 -4.36 -6.25
N VAL A 67 14.40 -5.28 -6.73
CA VAL A 67 13.45 -5.02 -7.84
C VAL A 67 12.04 -5.12 -7.31
N LEU A 68 11.27 -4.03 -7.43
CA LEU A 68 9.88 -3.96 -6.97
C LEU A 68 9.05 -5.10 -7.59
N ILE A 69 8.27 -5.80 -6.77
CA ILE A 69 7.31 -6.81 -7.23
C ILE A 69 6.42 -6.16 -8.28
N ALA A 70 6.48 -6.67 -9.51
CA ALA A 70 5.88 -6.02 -10.68
C ALA A 70 4.35 -5.97 -10.58
N ASP A 71 3.72 -7.06 -10.13
CA ASP A 71 2.28 -7.13 -9.93
C ASP A 71 1.85 -6.36 -8.67
N PRO A 72 1.07 -5.27 -8.79
CA PRO A 72 0.59 -4.52 -7.64
C PRO A 72 -0.30 -5.30 -6.68
N VAL A 73 -1.04 -6.31 -7.18
CA VAL A 73 -1.89 -7.15 -6.33
C VAL A 73 -1.01 -8.02 -5.44
N GLU A 74 -0.02 -8.69 -6.02
CA GLU A 74 0.94 -9.49 -5.25
C GLU A 74 1.75 -8.63 -4.27
N ARG A 75 2.20 -7.46 -4.72
CA ARG A 75 2.87 -6.50 -3.83
C ARG A 75 1.99 -6.04 -2.68
N ASN A 76 0.70 -5.82 -2.91
CA ASN A 76 -0.24 -5.48 -1.84
C ASN A 76 -0.41 -6.62 -0.82
N ARG A 77 -0.44 -7.88 -1.27
CA ARG A 77 -0.52 -9.06 -0.38
C ARG A 77 0.65 -9.15 0.59
N VAL A 78 1.88 -8.93 0.11
CA VAL A 78 3.03 -8.96 1.03
C VAL A 78 3.03 -7.79 2.02
N ILE A 79 2.54 -6.62 1.61
CA ILE A 79 2.39 -5.43 2.48
C ILE A 79 1.35 -5.66 3.58
N ASN A 80 0.14 -6.10 3.21
CA ASN A 80 -0.93 -6.30 4.20
C ASN A 80 -0.56 -7.40 5.20
N ALA A 81 0.13 -8.46 4.74
CA ALA A 81 0.64 -9.52 5.60
C ALA A 81 1.76 -9.02 6.54
N ALA A 82 2.61 -8.11 6.08
CA ALA A 82 3.64 -7.50 6.91
C ALA A 82 3.06 -6.65 8.05
N TYR A 83 2.04 -5.83 7.77
CA TYR A 83 1.32 -5.09 8.83
C TYR A 83 0.60 -6.01 9.81
N ALA A 84 -0.02 -7.09 9.32
CA ALA A 84 -0.66 -8.08 10.17
C ALA A 84 0.36 -8.75 11.12
N ARG A 85 1.52 -9.16 10.59
CA ARG A 85 2.62 -9.72 11.41
C ARG A 85 3.15 -8.72 12.43
N LEU A 86 3.24 -7.44 12.08
CA LEU A 86 3.67 -6.39 12.98
C LEU A 86 2.76 -6.27 14.20
N TRP A 87 1.44 -6.28 14.00
CA TRP A 87 0.48 -6.27 15.11
C TRP A 87 0.48 -7.57 15.93
N LEU A 88 0.62 -8.73 15.27
CA LEU A 88 0.74 -10.02 15.97
C LEU A 88 2.03 -10.12 16.80
N HIS A 89 3.08 -9.40 16.40
CA HIS A 89 4.32 -9.30 17.16
C HIS A 89 4.16 -8.44 18.42
N ASP A 90 3.53 -7.26 18.30
CA ASP A 90 3.20 -6.39 19.42
C ASP A 90 1.83 -5.74 19.23
N SER A 91 0.86 -6.17 20.05
CA SER A 91 -0.52 -5.69 20.00
C SER A 91 -0.68 -4.19 20.28
N ARG A 92 0.34 -3.53 20.85
CA ARG A 92 0.38 -2.07 21.02
C ARG A 92 0.41 -1.35 19.67
N PHE A 93 0.87 -2.00 18.60
CA PHE A 93 0.84 -1.46 17.23
C PHE A 93 -0.56 -1.54 16.61
N GLN A 94 -1.60 -1.08 17.32
CA GLN A 94 -2.98 -1.10 16.80
C GLN A 94 -3.10 -0.37 15.45
N TRP A 95 -2.28 0.66 15.19
CA TRP A 95 -2.22 1.31 13.88
C TRP A 95 -1.84 0.30 12.79
N ALA A 96 -0.87 -0.58 13.02
CA ALA A 96 -0.47 -1.62 12.07
C ALA A 96 -1.59 -2.65 11.86
N GLY A 97 -2.30 -3.02 12.93
CA GLY A 97 -3.47 -3.90 12.83
C GLY A 97 -4.57 -3.30 11.95
N LEU A 98 -4.86 -2.00 12.13
CA LEU A 98 -5.81 -1.26 11.27
C LEU A 98 -5.28 -1.13 9.83
N ALA A 99 -3.99 -0.83 9.67
CA ALA A 99 -3.33 -0.69 8.37
C ALA A 99 -3.34 -2.00 7.57
N ALA A 100 -3.29 -3.17 8.22
CA ALA A 100 -3.45 -4.46 7.56
C ALA A 100 -4.82 -4.57 6.84
N PHE A 101 -5.90 -4.16 7.51
CA PHE A 101 -7.24 -4.13 6.91
C PHE A 101 -7.37 -3.05 5.83
N ALA A 102 -6.83 -1.85 6.06
CA ALA A 102 -6.87 -0.76 5.10
C ALA A 102 -6.11 -1.12 3.83
N SER A 103 -4.91 -1.68 3.97
CA SER A 103 -4.11 -2.17 2.85
C SER A 103 -4.80 -3.33 2.12
N LYS A 104 -5.44 -4.27 2.84
CA LYS A 104 -6.27 -5.32 2.22
C LYS A 104 -7.42 -4.72 1.41
N GLN A 105 -8.10 -3.69 1.91
CA GLN A 105 -9.16 -3.00 1.17
C GLN A 105 -8.62 -2.35 -0.11
N VAL A 106 -7.39 -1.80 -0.07
CA VAL A 106 -6.70 -1.35 -1.29
C VAL A 106 -6.50 -2.51 -2.26
N GLY A 107 -6.06 -3.69 -1.80
CA GLY A 107 -5.95 -4.89 -2.62
C GLY A 107 -7.24 -5.30 -3.31
N CYS A 108 -8.38 -5.22 -2.61
CA CYS A 108 -9.69 -5.47 -3.19
C CYS A 108 -10.04 -4.46 -4.30
N GLY A 109 -9.67 -3.19 -4.12
CA GLY A 109 -9.84 -2.17 -5.16
C GLY A 109 -8.94 -2.39 -6.37
N LEU A 110 -7.70 -2.86 -6.17
CA LEU A 110 -6.80 -3.25 -7.27
C LEU A 110 -7.40 -4.40 -8.10
N LEU A 111 -7.90 -5.44 -7.44
CA LEU A 111 -8.59 -6.56 -8.09
C LEU A 111 -9.80 -6.08 -8.90
N HIS A 112 -10.66 -5.25 -8.29
CA HIS A 112 -11.83 -4.71 -8.97
C HIS A 112 -11.47 -3.89 -10.22
N ALA A 113 -10.44 -3.05 -10.14
CA ALA A 113 -9.98 -2.25 -11.27
C ALA A 113 -9.39 -3.14 -12.40
N ALA A 114 -8.56 -4.12 -12.04
CA ALA A 114 -7.97 -5.06 -13.00
C ALA A 114 -9.04 -5.91 -13.70
N ASP A 115 -9.98 -6.46 -12.94
CA ASP A 115 -11.11 -7.24 -13.46
C ASP A 115 -11.98 -6.39 -14.38
N SER A 116 -12.27 -5.13 -14.00
CA SER A 116 -13.05 -4.21 -14.83
C SER A 116 -12.36 -3.94 -16.18
N ILE A 117 -11.04 -3.71 -16.19
CA ILE A 117 -10.28 -3.52 -17.43
C ILE A 117 -10.36 -4.75 -18.34
N ASP A 118 -10.23 -5.94 -17.77
CA ASP A 118 -10.27 -7.20 -18.53
C ASP A 118 -11.67 -7.49 -19.09
N LEU A 119 -12.72 -7.26 -18.31
CA LEU A 119 -14.11 -7.43 -18.76
C LEU A 119 -14.47 -6.48 -19.91
N ILE A 120 -14.04 -5.22 -19.84
CA ILE A 120 -14.22 -4.25 -20.93
C ILE A 120 -13.46 -4.69 -22.19
N ARG A 121 -12.23 -5.20 -22.04
CA ARG A 121 -11.45 -5.71 -23.16
C ARG A 121 -12.13 -6.91 -23.84
N LYS A 122 -12.62 -7.87 -23.05
CA LYS A 122 -13.30 -9.07 -23.55
C LYS A 122 -14.57 -8.74 -24.34
N GLU A 123 -15.38 -7.78 -23.88
CA GLU A 123 -16.55 -7.30 -24.62
C GLU A 123 -16.14 -6.68 -25.96
N TYR A 124 -15.14 -5.81 -25.95
CA TYR A 124 -14.65 -5.19 -27.17
C TYR A 124 -14.13 -6.19 -28.20
N GLU A 125 -13.31 -7.16 -27.78
CA GLU A 125 -12.80 -8.21 -28.67
C GLU A 125 -13.93 -9.07 -29.23
N ALA A 126 -14.93 -9.41 -28.41
CA ALA A 126 -16.10 -10.15 -28.87
C ALA A 126 -16.93 -9.33 -29.88
N ARG A 127 -17.04 -8.02 -29.66
CA ARG A 127 -17.71 -7.10 -30.59
C ARG A 127 -16.97 -6.97 -31.91
N GLN A 128 -15.63 -6.92 -31.89
CA GLN A 128 -14.81 -6.89 -33.11
C GLN A 128 -14.98 -8.18 -33.91
N ARG A 129 -14.91 -9.36 -33.28
CA ARG A 129 -15.19 -10.63 -33.98
C ARG A 129 -16.53 -10.63 -34.72
N VAL A 130 -17.61 -10.18 -34.06
CA VAL A 130 -18.93 -10.05 -34.69
C VAL A 130 -18.92 -9.06 -35.86
N ARG A 131 -18.17 -7.96 -35.76
CA ARG A 131 -18.06 -6.98 -36.86
C ARG A 131 -17.26 -7.52 -38.04
N ASP A 132 -16.11 -8.13 -37.78
CA ASP A 132 -15.21 -8.67 -38.79
C ASP A 132 -15.89 -9.81 -39.55
N SER A 133 -16.51 -10.74 -38.83
CA SER A 133 -17.28 -11.85 -39.40
C SER A 133 -18.45 -11.39 -40.28
N ARG A 134 -19.13 -10.29 -39.92
CA ARG A 134 -20.17 -9.67 -40.76
C ARG A 134 -19.59 -8.93 -41.95
N SER A 135 -18.44 -8.29 -41.81
CA SER A 135 -17.77 -7.57 -42.88
C SER A 135 -17.20 -8.52 -43.93
N GLU A 136 -16.65 -9.66 -43.51
CA GLU A 136 -16.00 -10.65 -44.36
C GLU A 136 -17.03 -11.53 -45.08
N PHE A 137 -18.01 -12.07 -44.33
CA PHE A 137 -18.94 -13.07 -44.86
C PHE A 137 -20.33 -12.52 -45.17
N GLY A 138 -20.68 -11.28 -44.77
CA GLY A 138 -22.03 -10.76 -44.89
C GLY A 138 -23.04 -11.44 -43.94
N LEU A 139 -24.28 -10.93 -43.90
CA LEU A 139 -25.30 -11.35 -42.93
C LEU A 139 -26.03 -12.67 -43.26
N LEU A 140 -25.94 -13.16 -44.49
CA LEU A 140 -26.81 -14.23 -45.03
C LEU A 140 -26.02 -15.36 -45.71
N THR A 141 -24.78 -15.60 -45.30
CA THR A 141 -23.95 -16.67 -45.86
C THR A 141 -24.24 -18.00 -45.14
N PRO A 142 -24.95 -18.96 -45.77
CA PRO A 142 -25.55 -20.10 -45.07
C PRO A 142 -24.53 -20.95 -44.28
N ASP A 143 -23.36 -21.20 -44.86
CA ASP A 143 -22.32 -22.04 -44.26
C ASP A 143 -21.61 -21.38 -43.06
N LYS A 144 -21.81 -20.07 -42.87
CA LYS A 144 -21.22 -19.26 -41.79
C LYS A 144 -22.22 -18.80 -40.74
N MET A 145 -23.52 -19.07 -40.94
CA MET A 145 -24.57 -18.61 -40.02
C MET A 145 -24.45 -19.19 -38.61
N ALA A 146 -24.03 -20.45 -38.47
CA ALA A 146 -23.85 -21.09 -37.17
C ALA A 146 -22.71 -20.43 -36.37
N GLU A 147 -21.56 -20.21 -37.02
CA GLU A 147 -20.39 -19.54 -36.46
C GLU A 147 -20.74 -18.10 -36.04
N GLN A 148 -21.38 -17.34 -36.92
CA GLN A 148 -21.87 -15.98 -36.64
C GLN A 148 -22.86 -15.91 -35.47
N ALA A 149 -23.71 -16.93 -35.32
CA ALA A 149 -24.67 -17.01 -34.22
C ALA A 149 -23.98 -17.29 -32.88
N ASP A 150 -22.94 -18.13 -32.86
CA ASP A 150 -22.14 -18.39 -31.66
C ASP A 150 -21.27 -17.18 -31.28
N GLU A 151 -20.68 -16.47 -32.25
CA GLU A 151 -19.97 -15.20 -32.02
C GLU A 151 -20.89 -14.14 -31.42
N LEU A 152 -22.12 -14.02 -31.94
CA LEU A 152 -23.12 -13.11 -31.39
C LEU A 152 -23.54 -13.49 -29.97
N ARG A 153 -23.61 -14.80 -29.66
CA ARG A 153 -23.88 -15.28 -28.30
C ARG A 153 -22.74 -14.91 -27.35
N GLY A 154 -21.50 -15.17 -27.77
CA GLY A 154 -20.29 -14.80 -27.01
C GLY A 154 -20.19 -13.30 -26.74
N TYR A 155 -20.54 -12.46 -27.73
CA TYR A 155 -20.65 -11.01 -27.53
C TYR A 155 -21.71 -10.65 -26.48
N LYS A 156 -22.93 -11.20 -26.56
CA LYS A 156 -23.98 -10.91 -25.56
C LYS A 156 -23.58 -11.33 -24.15
N GLU A 157 -22.88 -12.45 -24.01
CA GLU A 157 -22.35 -12.90 -22.72
C GLU A 157 -21.27 -11.96 -22.17
N ALA A 158 -20.38 -11.46 -23.03
CA ALA A 158 -19.35 -10.50 -22.65
C ALA A 158 -19.94 -9.13 -22.30
N ASP A 159 -20.91 -8.65 -23.09
CA ASP A 159 -21.68 -7.43 -22.86
C ASP A 159 -22.41 -7.46 -21.51
N ALA A 160 -23.05 -8.59 -21.18
CA ALA A 160 -23.72 -8.79 -19.90
C ALA A 160 -22.77 -8.79 -18.68
N ARG A 161 -21.48 -9.06 -18.89
CA ARG A 161 -20.45 -9.03 -17.84
C ARG A 161 -19.64 -7.73 -17.82
N ASN A 162 -19.70 -6.92 -18.88
CA ASN A 162 -19.03 -5.63 -18.93
C ASN A 162 -19.72 -4.70 -17.92
N PRO A 163 -18.99 -4.08 -16.98
CA PRO A 163 -19.59 -3.16 -16.03
C PRO A 163 -20.02 -1.82 -16.68
N VAL A 164 -19.53 -1.50 -17.88
CA VAL A 164 -19.84 -0.27 -18.66
C VAL A 164 -20.11 -0.52 -20.16
N PRO A 165 -21.11 -1.34 -20.54
CA PRO A 165 -21.30 -1.80 -21.93
C PRO A 165 -21.63 -0.68 -22.94
N SER A 166 -22.10 0.49 -22.46
CA SER A 166 -22.55 1.61 -23.30
C SER A 166 -21.61 2.83 -23.32
N VAL A 167 -20.49 2.80 -22.60
CA VAL A 167 -19.62 3.97 -22.37
C VAL A 167 -18.18 3.77 -22.90
N ASP A 168 -17.93 2.72 -23.68
CA ASP A 168 -16.61 2.38 -24.20
C ASP A 168 -16.19 3.25 -25.41
N PHE A 169 -15.73 4.48 -25.14
CA PHE A 169 -15.12 5.34 -26.16
C PHE A 169 -13.62 5.03 -26.30
N ARG A 170 -13.20 4.67 -27.52
CA ARG A 170 -11.79 4.44 -27.88
C ARG A 170 -11.34 5.46 -28.91
N SER A 171 -10.28 6.20 -28.61
CA SER A 171 -9.64 7.10 -29.58
C SER A 171 -8.88 6.29 -30.62
N THR A 172 -8.70 6.85 -31.82
CA THR A 172 -8.02 6.17 -32.92
C THR A 172 -6.52 6.04 -32.59
N GLY A 173 -6.00 4.82 -32.50
CA GLY A 173 -4.60 4.53 -32.18
C GLY A 173 -4.30 4.25 -30.71
N GLU A 174 -5.30 4.23 -29.83
CA GLU A 174 -5.12 3.84 -28.42
C GLU A 174 -5.53 2.38 -28.17
N ASP A 175 -4.73 1.66 -27.38
CA ASP A 175 -4.98 0.26 -27.02
C ASP A 175 -6.13 0.10 -26.01
N LEU A 176 -6.38 1.12 -25.19
CA LEU A 176 -7.39 1.15 -24.14
C LEU A 176 -8.45 2.21 -24.40
N SER A 177 -9.69 1.93 -23.98
CA SER A 177 -10.73 2.95 -23.92
C SER A 177 -10.52 3.97 -22.79
N LEU A 178 -11.23 5.09 -22.87
CA LEU A 178 -11.19 6.12 -21.84
C LEU A 178 -11.53 5.55 -20.45
N VAL A 179 -12.51 4.65 -20.36
CA VAL A 179 -12.89 4.03 -19.08
C VAL A 179 -11.80 3.08 -18.59
N GLN A 180 -11.20 2.29 -19.46
CA GLN A 180 -10.07 1.43 -19.09
C GLN A 180 -8.86 2.24 -18.61
N GLN A 181 -8.58 3.39 -19.24
CA GLN A 181 -7.53 4.30 -18.82
C GLN A 181 -7.82 4.88 -17.42
N GLN A 182 -9.08 5.22 -17.11
CA GLN A 182 -9.48 5.68 -15.79
C GLN A 182 -9.29 4.61 -14.72
N PHE A 183 -9.69 3.35 -14.99
CA PHE A 183 -9.44 2.23 -14.08
C PHE A 183 -7.95 1.98 -13.88
N ARG A 184 -7.16 2.04 -14.96
CA ARG A 184 -5.70 1.88 -14.88
C ARG A 184 -5.10 2.98 -14.00
N HIS A 185 -5.53 4.23 -14.16
CA HIS A 185 -5.07 5.34 -13.33
C HIS A 185 -5.38 5.11 -11.85
N VAL A 186 -6.61 4.73 -11.51
CA VAL A 186 -6.98 4.41 -10.11
C VAL A 186 -6.14 3.26 -9.58
N HIS A 187 -5.98 2.19 -10.35
CA HIS A 187 -5.16 1.04 -10.01
C HIS A 187 -3.71 1.45 -9.69
N ASP A 188 -3.08 2.21 -10.58
CA ASP A 188 -1.67 2.61 -10.44
C ASP A 188 -1.48 3.57 -9.26
N MET A 189 -2.42 4.48 -9.02
CA MET A 189 -2.38 5.40 -7.88
C MET A 189 -2.60 4.66 -6.55
N MET A 190 -3.51 3.71 -6.48
CA MET A 190 -3.72 2.86 -5.30
C MET A 190 -2.46 2.03 -4.99
N ALA A 191 -1.85 1.46 -6.03
CA ALA A 191 -0.61 0.72 -5.92
C ALA A 191 0.56 1.58 -5.43
N LEU A 192 0.70 2.80 -5.98
CA LEU A 192 1.70 3.77 -5.57
C LEU A 192 1.52 4.18 -4.11
N GLY A 193 0.32 4.63 -3.74
CA GLY A 193 -0.01 5.08 -2.39
C GLY A 193 0.29 4.02 -1.32
N ASN A 194 -0.15 2.79 -1.55
CA ASN A 194 0.09 1.68 -0.61
C ASN A 194 1.58 1.33 -0.47
N THR A 195 2.33 1.34 -1.59
CA THR A 195 3.77 1.01 -1.57
C THR A 195 4.58 2.10 -0.88
N THR A 196 4.33 3.37 -1.21
CA THR A 196 5.00 4.53 -0.59
C THR A 196 4.71 4.59 0.90
N LEU A 197 3.45 4.40 1.30
CA LEU A 197 3.09 4.38 2.72
C LEU A 197 3.80 3.26 3.49
N PHE A 198 3.89 2.07 2.89
CA PHE A 198 4.58 0.95 3.50
C PHE A 198 6.07 1.22 3.72
N LEU A 199 6.76 1.71 2.69
CA LEU A 199 8.18 2.05 2.72
C LEU A 199 8.49 3.21 3.67
N ASP A 200 7.50 4.04 3.99
CA ASP A 200 7.61 5.06 5.01
C ASP A 200 7.40 4.52 6.42
N ILE A 201 6.26 3.89 6.70
CA ILE A 201 5.85 3.61 8.08
C ILE A 201 6.48 2.33 8.65
N TYR A 202 6.66 1.29 7.83
CA TYR A 202 7.12 0.00 8.33
C TYR A 202 8.51 0.08 9.00
N PRO A 203 9.53 0.74 8.40
CA PRO A 203 10.84 0.92 9.04
C PRO A 203 10.77 1.67 10.38
N LEU A 204 9.81 2.59 10.56
CA LEU A 204 9.65 3.33 11.83
C LEU A 204 9.23 2.39 12.96
N HIS A 205 8.28 1.51 12.68
CA HIS A 205 7.80 0.52 13.66
C HIS A 205 8.87 -0.53 13.95
N GLU A 206 9.60 -0.97 12.94
CA GLU A 206 10.72 -1.90 13.12
C GLU A 206 11.82 -1.28 13.99
N PHE A 207 12.22 -0.02 13.70
CA PHE A 207 13.18 0.70 14.53
C PHE A 207 12.69 0.76 15.97
N TYR A 208 11.46 1.20 16.20
CA TYR A 208 10.87 1.30 17.53
C TYR A 208 10.87 -0.06 18.25
N ALA A 209 10.44 -1.13 17.59
CA ALA A 209 10.35 -2.46 18.18
C ALA A 209 11.73 -3.00 18.60
N LYS A 210 12.78 -2.74 17.80
CA LYS A 210 14.13 -3.26 18.06
C LYS A 210 14.97 -2.38 18.99
N ARG A 211 14.80 -1.06 18.93
CA ARG A 211 15.70 -0.08 19.60
C ARG A 211 15.00 0.78 20.66
N GLY A 212 13.68 0.74 20.71
CA GLY A 212 12.85 1.50 21.65
C GLY A 212 12.72 2.98 21.30
N PHE A 213 11.82 3.67 22.00
CA PHE A 213 11.49 5.07 21.74
C PHE A 213 12.67 6.02 21.86
N ARG A 214 13.53 5.83 22.87
CA ARG A 214 14.65 6.74 23.15
C ARG A 214 15.61 6.86 21.97
N GLU A 215 15.98 5.72 21.38
CA GLU A 215 16.89 5.73 20.23
C GLU A 215 16.16 6.13 18.94
N LEU A 216 14.90 5.76 18.77
CA LEU A 216 14.08 6.26 17.66
C LEU A 216 14.09 7.80 17.67
N LYS A 217 13.82 8.40 18.84
CA LYS A 217 13.79 9.85 19.03
C LYS A 217 15.14 10.49 18.70
N GLN A 218 16.24 9.86 19.11
CA GLN A 218 17.58 10.33 18.82
C GLN A 218 17.93 10.25 17.32
N CYS A 219 17.46 9.20 16.63
CA CYS A 219 17.88 8.90 15.28
C CYS A 219 16.95 9.40 14.18
N LEU A 220 15.70 9.75 14.47
CA LEU A 220 14.69 10.05 13.43
C LEU A 220 15.12 11.14 12.45
N GLY A 221 15.73 12.24 12.92
CA GLY A 221 16.24 13.30 12.06
C GLY A 221 17.38 12.89 11.11
N ALA A 222 18.04 11.75 11.35
CA ALA A 222 19.08 11.22 10.46
C ALA A 222 18.51 10.38 9.30
N ARG A 223 17.21 10.07 9.31
CA ARG A 223 16.57 9.16 8.34
C ARG A 223 16.63 9.70 6.91
N ALA A 224 16.25 10.95 6.69
CA ALA A 224 16.30 11.60 5.37
C ALA A 224 17.69 11.51 4.71
N GLY A 225 18.75 11.62 5.52
CA GLY A 225 20.15 11.60 5.05
C GLY A 225 20.64 10.26 4.49
N ILE A 226 19.83 9.19 4.51
CA ILE A 226 20.19 7.93 3.86
C ILE A 226 19.81 7.92 2.36
N PHE A 227 18.93 8.82 1.90
CA PHE A 227 18.53 8.93 0.51
C PHE A 227 19.71 9.37 -0.38
N GLY A 228 19.72 8.93 -1.64
CA GLY A 228 20.76 9.30 -2.61
C GLY A 228 22.13 8.66 -2.40
N HIS A 229 22.28 7.71 -1.45
CA HIS A 229 23.55 7.05 -1.22
C HIS A 229 23.95 6.13 -2.41
N PRO A 230 25.14 6.29 -3.02
CA PRO A 230 25.47 5.64 -4.29
C PRO A 230 25.59 4.12 -4.20
N LYS A 231 26.01 3.59 -3.03
CA LYS A 231 26.15 2.14 -2.81
C LYS A 231 24.88 1.50 -2.24
N PHE A 232 24.02 2.30 -1.63
CA PHE A 232 22.87 1.83 -0.86
C PHE A 232 21.68 2.73 -1.17
N PRO A 233 21.19 2.72 -2.43
CA PRO A 233 20.06 3.54 -2.81
C PRO A 233 18.82 3.10 -2.04
N VAL A 234 17.97 4.07 -1.72
CA VAL A 234 16.63 3.83 -1.14
C VAL A 234 15.64 3.67 -2.28
N LEU A 235 14.79 2.66 -2.20
CA LEU A 235 13.66 2.51 -3.09
C LEU A 235 12.56 3.48 -2.69
N TRP A 236 12.30 4.47 -3.52
CA TRP A 236 11.28 5.49 -3.25
C TRP A 236 10.40 5.76 -4.49
N PRO A 237 9.37 4.92 -4.73
CA PRO A 237 8.63 4.90 -6.00
C PRO A 237 7.88 6.20 -6.34
N VAL A 238 7.53 6.99 -5.33
CA VAL A 238 6.85 8.29 -5.52
C VAL A 238 7.80 9.35 -6.09
N GLY A 239 9.11 9.16 -5.94
CA GLY A 239 10.14 10.12 -6.35
C GLY A 239 10.30 11.28 -5.37
N GLU A 240 11.56 11.71 -5.22
CA GLU A 240 11.95 12.76 -4.27
C GLU A 240 11.33 14.13 -4.60
N GLU A 241 11.11 14.41 -5.89
CA GLU A 241 10.49 15.67 -6.34
C GLU A 241 9.04 15.81 -5.87
N LYS A 242 8.32 14.68 -5.74
CA LYS A 242 6.91 14.67 -5.34
C LYS A 242 6.75 14.54 -3.83
N LEU A 243 7.62 13.77 -3.18
CA LEU A 243 7.63 13.59 -1.74
C LEU A 243 9.05 13.30 -1.27
N GLU A 244 9.63 14.22 -0.49
CA GLU A 244 10.95 14.05 0.12
C GLU A 244 10.98 12.84 1.07
N PHE A 245 12.05 12.05 0.98
CA PHE A 245 12.20 10.83 1.77
C PHE A 245 12.55 11.12 3.23
N GLY A 246 11.88 10.42 4.15
CA GLY A 246 12.37 10.22 5.52
C GLY A 246 12.37 11.47 6.41
N LEU A 247 11.54 12.46 6.12
CA LEU A 247 11.37 13.66 6.95
C LEU A 247 10.82 13.30 8.36
N ASP A 248 11.31 14.01 9.38
CA ASP A 248 11.05 13.76 10.80
C ASP A 248 9.83 14.51 11.33
N TYR A 249 8.68 14.30 10.68
CA TYR A 249 7.43 14.93 11.08
C TYR A 249 7.09 14.71 12.55
N THR A 250 6.61 15.76 13.23
CA THR A 250 6.27 15.73 14.67
C THR A 250 5.26 14.64 15.02
N GLU A 251 4.32 14.35 14.11
CA GLU A 251 3.35 13.28 14.30
C GLU A 251 3.99 11.89 14.51
N ILE A 252 5.15 11.62 13.93
CA ILE A 252 5.87 10.35 14.13
C ILE A 252 6.30 10.24 15.60
N PHE A 253 6.96 11.29 16.12
CA PHE A 253 7.41 11.32 17.51
C PHE A 253 6.23 11.18 18.48
N LEU A 254 5.16 11.96 18.29
CA LEU A 254 3.98 11.91 19.15
C LEU A 254 3.28 10.55 19.09
N GLY A 255 3.30 9.88 17.94
CA GLY A 255 2.73 8.55 17.78
C GLY A 255 3.43 7.50 18.64
N PHE A 256 4.76 7.42 18.55
CA PHE A 256 5.53 6.45 19.34
C PHE A 256 5.65 6.84 20.81
N GLU A 257 5.66 8.13 21.14
CA GLU A 257 5.61 8.61 22.54
C GLU A 257 4.32 8.16 23.22
N ALA A 258 3.18 8.34 22.56
CA ALA A 258 1.90 7.89 23.08
C ALA A 258 1.82 6.37 23.25
N ILE A 259 2.42 5.59 22.35
CA ILE A 259 2.54 4.12 22.50
C ILE A 259 3.40 3.76 23.73
N GLU A 260 4.50 4.48 23.96
CA GLU A 260 5.38 4.30 25.12
C GLU A 260 4.66 4.61 26.43
N ASP A 261 3.85 5.68 26.45
CA ASP A 261 3.05 6.12 27.60
C ASP A 261 1.79 5.27 27.83
N GLY A 262 1.48 4.34 26.91
CA GLY A 262 0.32 3.45 26.98
C GLY A 262 -0.99 4.05 26.46
N ASP A 263 -0.97 5.27 25.89
CA ASP A 263 -2.11 5.87 25.18
C ASP A 263 -2.13 5.42 23.72
N ILE A 264 -2.53 4.17 23.51
CA ILE A 264 -2.55 3.54 22.18
C ILE A 264 -3.48 4.30 21.21
N ALA A 265 -4.62 4.81 21.68
CA ALA A 265 -5.55 5.54 20.84
C ALA A 265 -4.95 6.86 20.32
N ALA A 266 -4.22 7.61 21.17
CA ALA A 266 -3.47 8.77 20.73
C ALA A 266 -2.34 8.38 19.76
N GLY A 267 -1.64 7.27 20.02
CA GLY A 267 -0.63 6.72 19.11
C GLY A 267 -1.18 6.47 17.71
N VAL A 268 -2.32 5.77 17.60
CA VAL A 268 -3.01 5.52 16.32
C VAL A 268 -3.39 6.83 15.63
N LYS A 269 -3.95 7.79 16.38
CA LYS A 269 -4.36 9.09 15.82
C LYS A 269 -3.18 9.87 15.23
N HIS A 270 -2.03 9.90 15.91
CA HIS A 270 -0.85 10.61 15.45
C HIS A 270 -0.23 9.93 14.22
N LEU A 271 -0.04 8.61 14.25
CA LEU A 271 0.49 7.86 13.11
C LEU A 271 -0.44 7.94 11.89
N ALA A 272 -1.76 7.82 12.09
CA ALA A 272 -2.74 8.02 11.03
C ALA A 272 -2.67 9.43 10.45
N ARG A 273 -2.47 10.47 11.28
CA ARG A 273 -2.32 11.84 10.78
C ARG A 273 -1.06 11.98 9.93
N HIS A 274 0.06 11.39 10.34
CA HIS A 274 1.29 11.38 9.55
C HIS A 274 1.07 10.71 8.19
N GLU A 275 0.54 9.48 8.18
CA GLU A 275 0.18 8.74 6.97
C GLU A 275 -0.74 9.58 6.06
N GLN A 276 -1.85 10.06 6.59
CA GLN A 276 -2.92 10.61 5.77
C GLN A 276 -2.59 12.01 5.23
N LYS A 277 -1.87 12.82 6.02
CA LYS A 277 -1.52 14.20 5.65
C LYS A 277 -0.16 14.30 4.98
N ASN A 278 0.86 13.66 5.52
CA ASN A 278 2.24 13.90 5.10
C ASN A 278 2.68 12.93 4.00
N ILE A 279 2.07 11.73 3.93
CA ILE A 279 2.42 10.72 2.93
C ILE A 279 1.36 10.63 1.84
N LEU A 280 0.12 10.23 2.15
CA LEU A 280 -0.90 9.96 1.13
C LEU A 280 -1.43 11.24 0.45
N GLN A 281 -1.50 12.37 1.16
CA GLN A 281 -1.97 13.62 0.54
C GLN A 281 -1.09 14.04 -0.65
N PRO A 282 0.24 14.23 -0.51
CA PRO A 282 1.09 14.55 -1.65
C PRO A 282 1.24 13.38 -2.63
N THR A 283 1.25 12.13 -2.16
CA THR A 283 1.44 10.97 -3.04
C THR A 283 0.28 10.76 -4.00
N ILE A 284 -0.97 10.81 -3.51
CA ILE A 284 -2.15 10.44 -4.31
C ILE A 284 -3.30 11.44 -4.27
N TYR A 285 -3.60 12.08 -3.13
CA TYR A 285 -4.81 12.91 -3.02
C TYR A 285 -4.65 14.35 -3.53
N GLN A 286 -3.46 14.73 -4.03
CA GLN A 286 -3.25 15.96 -4.82
C GLN A 286 -3.37 15.71 -6.33
N ASP A 287 -3.49 14.45 -6.76
CA ASP A 287 -3.70 14.11 -8.17
C ASP A 287 -5.14 14.42 -8.59
N ARG A 288 -5.31 15.44 -9.44
CA ARG A 288 -6.64 15.93 -9.83
C ARG A 288 -7.50 14.88 -10.52
N GLN A 289 -6.88 14.00 -11.30
CA GLN A 289 -7.58 12.94 -12.03
C GLN A 289 -8.12 11.89 -11.04
N LEU A 290 -7.30 11.44 -10.10
CA LEU A 290 -7.72 10.51 -9.05
C LEU A 290 -8.84 11.11 -8.21
N VAL A 291 -8.69 12.36 -7.76
CA VAL A 291 -9.71 13.04 -6.95
C VAL A 291 -11.05 13.11 -7.68
N ALA A 292 -11.04 13.48 -8.96
CA ALA A 292 -12.26 13.52 -9.76
C ALA A 292 -12.92 12.14 -9.88
N LEU A 293 -12.13 11.08 -10.10
CA LEU A 293 -12.62 9.70 -10.22
C LEU A 293 -13.20 9.19 -8.89
N LEU A 294 -12.54 9.45 -7.76
CA LEU A 294 -13.04 9.04 -6.44
C LEU A 294 -14.36 9.73 -6.09
N ARG A 295 -14.50 11.02 -6.39
CA ARG A 295 -15.74 11.77 -6.16
C ARG A 295 -16.86 11.28 -7.06
N ALA A 296 -16.57 11.03 -8.34
CA ALA A 296 -17.54 10.48 -9.28
C ALA A 296 -18.02 9.08 -8.85
N ASN A 297 -17.09 8.21 -8.44
CA ASN A 297 -17.41 6.89 -7.87
C ASN A 297 -18.31 7.01 -6.64
N HIS A 298 -17.97 7.87 -5.69
CA HIS A 298 -18.74 8.04 -4.46
C HIS A 298 -20.16 8.57 -4.73
N ALA A 299 -20.30 9.61 -5.56
CA ALA A 299 -21.59 10.15 -5.95
C ALA A 299 -22.46 9.11 -6.67
N SER A 300 -21.87 8.33 -7.60
CA SER A 300 -22.56 7.25 -8.30
C SER A 300 -23.04 6.15 -7.35
N TYR A 301 -22.18 5.71 -6.42
CA TYR A 301 -22.53 4.70 -5.41
C TYR A 301 -23.68 5.16 -4.52
N VAL A 302 -23.57 6.37 -3.94
CA VAL A 302 -24.55 6.92 -2.99
C VAL A 302 -25.91 7.21 -3.64
N THR A 303 -25.91 7.74 -4.87
CA THR A 303 -27.16 8.11 -5.56
C THR A 303 -27.83 6.94 -6.29
N GLY A 304 -27.13 5.80 -6.44
CA GLY A 304 -27.55 4.70 -7.31
C GLY A 304 -27.59 5.07 -8.79
N PHE A 305 -27.02 6.22 -9.17
CA PHE A 305 -26.89 6.66 -10.55
C PHE A 305 -25.80 5.84 -11.24
N SER A 306 -26.10 5.28 -12.42
CA SER A 306 -25.32 4.26 -13.14
C SER A 306 -25.03 2.99 -12.32
N SER A 307 -26.00 2.05 -12.35
CA SER A 307 -25.93 0.78 -11.64
C SER A 307 -24.91 -0.18 -12.28
N GLY A 308 -23.79 -0.45 -11.60
CA GLY A 308 -22.96 -1.62 -11.92
C GLY A 308 -21.46 -1.51 -11.63
N VAL A 309 -20.93 -0.28 -11.50
CA VAL A 309 -19.47 -0.06 -11.46
C VAL A 309 -19.00 0.49 -10.13
N ALA A 310 -19.78 1.41 -9.57
CA ALA A 310 -19.37 2.18 -8.41
C ALA A 310 -19.20 1.28 -7.20
N GLN A 311 -18.09 1.46 -6.49
CA GLN A 311 -17.76 0.72 -5.29
C GLN A 311 -17.95 1.60 -4.06
N ALA A 312 -18.38 0.99 -2.97
CA ALA A 312 -18.44 1.64 -1.68
C ALA A 312 -17.02 2.08 -1.25
N ILE A 313 -16.91 3.29 -0.71
CA ILE A 313 -15.73 3.67 0.05
C ILE A 313 -16.00 3.22 1.49
N GLU A 314 -15.44 2.06 1.83
CA GLU A 314 -15.65 1.40 3.13
C GLU A 314 -14.36 0.74 3.61
N LEU A 315 -14.25 0.50 4.91
CA LEU A 315 -13.24 -0.35 5.51
C LEU A 315 -13.90 -1.55 6.18
N THR A 316 -13.55 -2.75 5.72
CA THR A 316 -14.04 -4.01 6.29
C THR A 316 -12.96 -4.65 7.17
N LEU A 317 -13.26 -4.79 8.47
CA LEU A 317 -12.39 -5.42 9.48
C LEU A 317 -12.51 -6.96 9.43
N THR A 318 -12.34 -7.49 8.23
CA THR A 318 -12.34 -8.92 7.89
C THR A 318 -11.24 -9.20 6.87
N SER A 319 -10.82 -10.46 6.73
CA SER A 319 -9.84 -10.88 5.72
C SER A 319 -10.41 -10.87 4.29
N GLN A 320 -11.72 -10.75 4.13
CA GLN A 320 -12.43 -10.88 2.86
C GLN A 320 -12.67 -9.51 2.21
N CYS A 321 -12.85 -9.48 0.89
CA CYS A 321 -13.22 -8.25 0.18
C CYS A 321 -14.70 -7.91 0.28
N GLN A 322 -15.55 -8.89 0.61
CA GLN A 322 -16.99 -8.70 0.67
C GLN A 322 -17.38 -7.96 1.95
N ARG A 323 -18.28 -6.99 1.79
CA ARG A 323 -18.95 -6.31 2.89
C ARG A 323 -19.62 -7.30 3.83
N VAL A 324 -19.50 -7.06 5.13
CA VAL A 324 -20.21 -7.81 6.18
C VAL A 324 -21.18 -6.90 6.94
N GLY A 325 -22.39 -7.40 7.22
CA GLY A 325 -23.49 -6.66 7.84
C GLY A 325 -23.55 -6.70 9.36
N ASP A 326 -22.49 -7.17 10.03
CA ASP A 326 -22.43 -7.38 11.49
C ASP A 326 -21.64 -6.29 12.23
N GLY A 327 -21.54 -5.11 11.62
CA GLY A 327 -20.86 -3.96 12.21
C GLY A 327 -19.33 -4.00 12.12
N ARG A 328 -18.73 -4.96 11.40
CA ARG A 328 -17.29 -4.94 11.09
C ARG A 328 -16.93 -4.11 9.85
N THR A 329 -17.93 -3.50 9.21
CA THR A 329 -17.73 -2.57 8.10
C THR A 329 -17.96 -1.14 8.58
N VAL A 330 -17.05 -0.24 8.21
CA VAL A 330 -17.15 1.20 8.46
C VAL A 330 -17.27 1.89 7.11
N ASP A 331 -18.33 2.68 6.95
CA ASP A 331 -18.62 3.44 5.73
C ASP A 331 -17.99 4.84 5.77
N PHE A 332 -17.57 5.35 4.62
CA PHE A 332 -17.13 6.74 4.50
C PHE A 332 -18.28 7.75 4.71
N GLY A 333 -19.49 7.35 4.35
CA GLY A 333 -20.70 8.16 4.49
C GLY A 333 -21.65 7.98 3.32
N ASP A 334 -22.78 8.65 3.44
CA ASP A 334 -23.96 8.61 2.56
C ASP A 334 -24.26 9.99 1.95
N ASN A 335 -23.37 10.97 2.12
CA ASN A 335 -23.46 12.26 1.44
C ASN A 335 -22.79 12.18 0.05
N PRO A 336 -23.51 12.36 -1.06
CA PRO A 336 -22.95 12.23 -2.40
C PRO A 336 -21.88 13.30 -2.73
N LEU A 337 -21.78 14.36 -1.93
CA LEU A 337 -20.77 15.41 -2.06
C LEU A 337 -19.55 15.17 -1.15
N ALA A 338 -19.50 14.09 -0.39
CA ALA A 338 -18.34 13.77 0.44
C ALA A 338 -17.10 13.55 -0.43
N ASP A 339 -15.94 13.93 0.09
CA ASP A 339 -14.69 13.97 -0.63
C ASP A 339 -13.58 13.28 0.16
N LEU A 340 -13.21 12.08 -0.27
CA LEU A 340 -12.13 11.31 0.37
C LEU A 340 -10.78 12.03 0.24
N SER A 341 -10.59 12.94 -0.73
CA SER A 341 -9.35 13.70 -0.86
C SER A 341 -9.22 14.83 0.16
N ASP A 342 -10.34 15.27 0.76
CA ASP A 342 -10.35 16.20 1.87
C ASP A 342 -9.79 15.53 3.14
N ILE A 343 -8.70 16.09 3.67
CA ILE A 343 -8.00 15.53 4.82
C ILE A 343 -8.88 15.44 6.07
N ASN A 344 -9.81 16.37 6.28
CA ASN A 344 -10.63 16.37 7.49
C ASN A 344 -11.71 15.28 7.42
N GLN A 345 -12.37 15.16 6.27
CA GLN A 345 -13.35 14.08 6.03
C GLN A 345 -12.68 12.71 6.09
N ARG A 346 -11.53 12.56 5.42
CA ARG A 346 -10.76 11.30 5.44
C ARG A 346 -10.28 10.95 6.84
N MET A 347 -9.75 11.91 7.60
CA MET A 347 -9.34 11.66 8.98
C MET A 347 -10.52 11.28 9.88
N ALA A 348 -11.70 11.86 9.70
CA ALA A 348 -12.89 11.46 10.45
C ALA A 348 -13.24 9.99 10.20
N PHE A 349 -13.22 9.56 8.94
CA PHE A 349 -13.43 8.17 8.54
C PHE A 349 -12.36 7.22 9.12
N VAL A 350 -11.08 7.57 9.00
CA VAL A 350 -9.97 6.76 9.53
C VAL A 350 -10.08 6.60 11.05
N LEU A 351 -10.40 7.66 11.78
CA LEU A 351 -10.53 7.61 13.24
C LEU A 351 -11.80 6.87 13.69
N GLN A 352 -12.87 6.90 12.90
CA GLN A 352 -14.04 6.05 13.14
C GLN A 352 -13.67 4.57 13.00
N ALA A 353 -12.89 4.22 11.98
CA ALA A 353 -12.42 2.86 11.77
C ALA A 353 -11.44 2.40 12.87
N ALA A 354 -10.52 3.26 13.29
CA ALA A 354 -9.64 3.01 14.44
C ALA A 354 -10.44 2.77 15.73
N THR A 355 -11.45 3.60 15.99
CA THR A 355 -12.33 3.45 17.16
C THR A 355 -13.10 2.13 17.10
N ARG A 356 -13.55 1.70 15.91
CA ARG A 356 -14.23 0.42 15.76
C ARG A 356 -13.28 -0.75 15.99
N PHE A 357 -12.08 -0.71 15.43
CA PHE A 357 -11.04 -1.71 15.65
C PHE A 357 -10.73 -1.86 17.14
N ASP A 358 -10.48 -0.76 17.86
CA ASP A 358 -10.19 -0.78 19.29
C ASP A 358 -11.35 -1.37 20.12
N ARG A 359 -12.59 -0.97 19.85
CA ARG A 359 -13.77 -1.57 20.51
C ARG A 359 -13.87 -3.08 20.29
N MET A 360 -13.56 -3.55 19.08
CA MET A 360 -13.61 -4.98 18.76
C MET A 360 -12.56 -5.79 19.52
N LEU A 361 -11.46 -5.19 19.95
CA LEU A 361 -10.47 -5.86 20.82
C LEU A 361 -11.00 -6.12 22.24
N GLY A 362 -12.01 -5.36 22.68
CA GLY A 362 -12.63 -5.47 23.99
C GLY A 362 -14.01 -6.13 24.02
N ASP A 363 -14.58 -6.48 22.87
CA ASP A 363 -15.92 -7.06 22.77
C ASP A 363 -15.92 -8.51 22.21
N HIS A 364 -17.10 -9.06 21.94
CA HIS A 364 -17.28 -10.44 21.45
C HIS A 364 -16.67 -10.69 20.05
N ASN A 365 -16.31 -9.63 19.30
CA ASN A 365 -15.72 -9.73 17.96
C ASN A 365 -14.21 -9.99 18.00
N ARG A 366 -13.56 -9.90 19.15
CA ARG A 366 -12.11 -10.03 19.28
C ARG A 366 -11.54 -11.25 18.55
N TYR A 367 -12.16 -12.42 18.77
CA TYR A 367 -11.71 -13.66 18.13
C TYR A 367 -11.79 -13.59 16.60
N ALA A 368 -12.88 -13.05 16.05
CA ALA A 368 -13.06 -12.92 14.61
C ALA A 368 -12.08 -11.90 14.00
N LEU A 369 -11.76 -10.83 14.74
CA LEU A 369 -10.76 -9.84 14.35
C LEU A 369 -9.35 -10.45 14.32
N GLU A 370 -8.94 -11.11 15.41
CA GLU A 370 -7.66 -11.80 15.51
C GLU A 370 -7.53 -12.90 14.45
N GLN A 371 -8.58 -13.67 14.19
CA GLN A 371 -8.60 -14.66 13.11
C GLN A 371 -8.38 -13.99 11.75
N SER A 372 -9.08 -12.89 11.48
CA SER A 372 -8.92 -12.16 10.20
C SER A 372 -7.49 -11.63 10.02
N ILE A 373 -6.86 -11.13 11.08
CA ILE A 373 -5.45 -10.69 11.03
C ILE A 373 -4.51 -11.87 10.78
N ASN A 374 -4.75 -13.02 11.42
CA ASN A 374 -3.96 -14.23 11.17
C ASN A 374 -4.09 -14.72 9.71
N GLU A 375 -5.29 -14.67 9.15
CA GLU A 375 -5.54 -15.03 7.74
C GLU A 375 -4.80 -14.07 6.78
N ILE A 376 -4.84 -12.76 7.05
CA ILE A 376 -4.09 -11.75 6.29
C ILE A 376 -2.58 -12.04 6.41
N ALA A 377 -2.05 -12.26 7.62
CA ALA A 377 -0.64 -12.58 7.85
C ALA A 377 -0.18 -13.84 7.10
N ALA A 378 -1.04 -14.85 6.99
CA ALA A 378 -0.76 -16.10 6.30
C ALA A 378 -0.79 -15.95 4.76
N SER A 379 -1.67 -15.09 4.23
CA SER A 379 -1.86 -14.89 2.78
C SER A 379 -0.62 -14.39 2.04
N GLY A 380 0.31 -13.71 2.72
CA GLY A 380 1.61 -13.29 2.15
C GLY A 380 2.72 -14.34 2.23
N SER A 381 2.39 -15.60 2.56
CA SER A 381 3.36 -16.70 2.74
C SER A 381 3.34 -17.73 1.61
N SER A 382 2.58 -17.49 0.55
CA SER A 382 2.56 -18.34 -0.64
C SER A 382 3.85 -18.11 -1.44
N GLN A 383 4.77 -19.06 -1.38
CA GLN A 383 6.05 -19.09 -2.10
C GLN A 383 5.89 -19.14 -3.61
#